data_AF-A0A2P8B4W4-F1
#
_entry.id   AF-A0A2P8B4W4-F1
#
_cell.length_a   1.000
_cell.length_b   1.000
_cell.length_c   1.000
_cell.angle_alpha   90.00
_cell.angle_beta   90.00
_cell.angle_gamma   90.00
#
_symmetry.space_group_name_H-M   'P 1'
#
loop_
_entity.id
_entity.type
_entity.pdbx_description
1 polymer ?
#
loop_
_entity_poly.entity_id
_entity_poly.type
_entity_poly.pdbx_seq_one_letter_code
_entity_poly.pdbx_strand_id
1 'polypeptide(L)' 'MIWDCNGGGNQRWSRNADGTIRAQQSGLCLDVNGAATGNGTTVILWTCTAAANQRWTIR' A
#
# COMPACT_ATOMS: atom_id res chain seq x y z
N MET A 1 -8.94 -1.59 -6.93
CA MET A 1 -10.18 -2.40 -6.95
C MET A 1 -10.58 -2.69 -5.52
N ILE A 2 -11.82 -2.43 -5.14
CA ILE A 2 -12.37 -2.79 -3.84
C ILE A 2 -13.16 -4.09 -4.03
N TRP A 3 -13.09 -4.98 -3.05
CA TRP A 3 -13.76 -6.26 -3.06
C TRP A 3 -14.33 -6.53 -1.67
N ASP A 4 -15.42 -7.30 -1.60
CA ASP A 4 -16.06 -7.63 -0.34
C ASP A 4 -15.06 -8.25 0.64
N CYS A 5 -15.23 -7.93 1.93
CA CYS A 5 -14.43 -8.50 2.99
C CYS A 5 -14.66 -10.01 3.05
N ASN A 6 -13.65 -10.79 2.67
CA ASN A 6 -13.75 -12.24 2.58
C ASN A 6 -12.76 -12.97 3.50
N GLY A 7 -11.96 -12.23 4.28
CA GLY A 7 -10.98 -12.78 5.22
C GLY A 7 -9.71 -13.34 4.56
N GLY A 8 -9.61 -13.25 3.24
CA GLY A 8 -8.47 -13.70 2.44
C GLY A 8 -7.17 -12.95 2.77
N GLY A 9 -6.03 -13.63 2.60
CA GLY A 9 -4.71 -13.06 2.90
C GLY A 9 -4.39 -11.79 2.11
N ASN A 10 -4.92 -11.68 0.88
CA ASN A 10 -4.77 -10.52 0.01
C ASN A 10 -5.51 -9.27 0.51
N GLN A 11 -6.34 -9.39 1.55
CA GLN A 11 -7.03 -8.27 2.19
C GLN A 11 -6.45 -7.95 3.58
N ARG A 12 -5.34 -8.60 3.96
CA ARG A 12 -4.67 -8.34 5.24
C ARG A 12 -3.49 -7.42 5.07
N TRP A 13 -3.35 -6.46 5.98
CA TRP A 13 -2.39 -5.36 5.88
C TRP A 13 -1.65 -5.15 7.19
N SER A 14 -0.33 -4.96 7.11
CA SER A 14 0.50 -4.54 8.24
C SER A 14 0.79 -3.05 8.16
N ARG A 15 0.58 -2.34 9.27
CA ARG A 15 0.92 -0.92 9.42
C ARG A 15 2.24 -0.85 10.18
N ASN A 16 3.30 -0.40 9.52
CA ASN A 16 4.63 -0.45 10.09
C ASN A 16 5.03 0.91 10.68
N ALA A 17 5.93 0.89 11.67
CA ALA A 17 6.43 2.10 12.32
C ALA A 17 7.19 3.04 11.37
N ASP A 18 7.71 2.50 10.26
CA ASP A 18 8.35 3.29 9.21
C ASP A 18 7.34 4.04 8.31
N GLY A 19 6.03 3.87 8.54
CA GLY A 19 4.97 4.50 7.75
C GLY A 19 4.58 3.72 6.49
N THR A 20 5.20 2.57 6.21
CA THR A 20 4.72 1.70 5.12
C THR A 20 3.46 0.93 5.55
N ILE A 21 2.56 0.73 4.60
CA ILE A 21 1.47 -0.25 4.70
C ILE A 21 1.85 -1.41 3.78
N ARG A 22 1.92 -2.64 4.30
CA ARG A 22 2.33 -3.82 3.54
C ARG A 22 1.21 -4.84 3.42
N ALA A 23 0.98 -5.35 2.22
CA ALA A 23 0.08 -6.49 2.02
C ALA A 23 0.73 -7.74 2.64
N GLN A 24 0.04 -8.37 3.60
CA GLN A 24 0.63 -9.49 4.35
C GLN A 24 0.93 -10.69 3.47
N GLN A 25 0.10 -10.95 2.45
CA GLN A 25 0.30 -12.11 1.58
C GLN A 25 1.52 -11.98 0.65
N SER A 26 1.79 -10.79 0.10
CA SER A 26 2.88 -10.59 -0.86
C SER A 26 4.13 -9.94 -0.27
N GLY A 27 4.02 -9.31 0.90
CA GLY A 27 5.07 -8.49 1.50
C GLY A 27 5.31 -7.14 0.81
N LEU A 28 4.55 -6.82 -0.25
CA LEU A 28 4.68 -5.59 -1.02
C LEU A 28 4.05 -4.39 -0.31
N CYS A 29 4.56 -3.20 -0.60
CA CYS A 29 4.10 -1.95 -0.03
C CYS A 29 2.97 -1.34 -0.86
N LEU A 30 2.03 -0.68 -0.16
CA LEU A 30 1.06 0.23 -0.76
C LEU A 30 1.81 1.44 -1.33
N ASP A 31 1.70 1.66 -2.64
CA ASP A 31 2.55 2.59 -3.40
C ASP A 31 1.69 3.47 -4.31
N VAL A 32 1.95 4.78 -4.32
CA VAL A 32 1.40 5.68 -5.34
C VAL A 32 2.24 5.56 -6.62
N ASN A 33 1.64 5.03 -7.68
CA ASN A 33 2.34 4.59 -8.89
C ASN A 33 3.18 5.72 -9.50
N GLY A 34 4.47 5.43 -9.73
CA GLY A 34 5.42 6.37 -10.31
C GLY A 34 5.70 7.61 -9.46
N ALA A 35 5.34 7.60 -8.16
CA ALA A 35 5.40 8.75 -7.26
C ALA A 35 4.65 9.99 -7.76
N ALA A 36 3.65 9.81 -8.63
CA ALA A 36 2.87 10.93 -9.16
C ALA A 36 1.94 11.52 -8.09
N THR A 37 1.70 12.83 -8.20
CA THR A 37 0.88 13.61 -7.24
C THR A 37 -0.43 14.11 -7.83
N GLY A 38 -0.68 13.82 -9.11
CA GLY A 38 -1.91 14.21 -9.80
C GLY A 38 -3.13 13.43 -9.32
N ASN A 39 -4.30 14.08 -9.33
CA ASN A 39 -5.56 13.43 -9.01
C ASN A 39 -5.83 12.21 -9.90
N GLY A 40 -6.32 11.13 -9.31
CA GLY A 40 -6.59 9.87 -10.01
C GLY A 40 -5.36 8.98 -10.19
N THR A 41 -4.19 9.38 -9.68
CA THR A 41 -3.01 8.49 -9.65
C THR A 41 -3.36 7.18 -8.94
N THR A 42 -3.04 6.06 -9.57
CA THR A 42 -3.38 4.74 -9.05
C THR A 42 -2.49 4.35 -7.87
N VAL A 43 -3.11 3.69 -6.90
CA VAL A 43 -2.39 3.03 -5.81
C VAL A 43 -2.20 1.56 -6.17
N ILE A 44 -0.96 1.08 -6.08
CA ILE A 44 -0.55 -0.27 -6.48
C ILE A 44 0.17 -0.98 -5.32
N LEU A 45 0.48 -2.26 -5.54
CA LEU A 45 1.44 -2.98 -4.72
C LEU A 45 2.78 -2.98 -5.43
N TRP A 46 3.82 -2.50 -4.75
CA TRP A 46 5.17 -2.43 -5.30
C TRP A 46 6.21 -2.87 -4.29
N THR A 47 7.40 -3.23 -4.78
CA THR A 47 8.55 -3.53 -3.93
C THR A 47 8.76 -2.40 -2.94
N CYS A 48 8.88 -2.74 -1.65
CA CYS A 48 9.09 -1.76 -0.61
C CYS A 48 10.43 -1.05 -0.80
N THR A 49 10.41 0.28 -0.77
CA THR A 49 11.58 1.15 -0.85
C THR A 49 11.53 2.19 0.27
N ALA A 50 12.53 3.05 0.34
CA ALA A 50 12.52 4.17 1.28
C ALA A 50 11.68 5.37 0.79
N ALA A 51 11.12 5.32 -0.42
CA ALA A 51 10.51 6.45 -1.11
C ALA A 51 9.25 6.99 -0.41
N ALA A 52 9.02 8.29 -0.55
CA ALA A 52 7.93 8.99 0.11
C ALA A 52 6.53 8.54 -0.37
N ASN A 53 6.41 8.10 -1.63
CA ASN A 53 5.16 7.62 -2.23
C ASN A 53 4.67 6.27 -1.65
N GLN A 54 5.42 5.68 -0.72
CA GLN A 54 5.05 4.47 0.03
C GLN A 54 4.82 4.75 1.53
N ARG A 55 4.81 6.02 1.94
CA ARG A 55 4.62 6.44 3.34
C ARG A 55 3.21 6.97 3.52
N TRP A 56 2.50 6.40 4.48
CA TRP A 56 1.09 6.69 4.74
C TRP A 56 0.88 7.07 6.20
N THR A 57 0.07 8.09 6.43
CA THR A 57 -0.48 8.37 7.75
C THR A 57 -1.90 7.83 7.78
N ILE A 58 -2.19 6.94 8.73
CA ILE A 58 -3.56 6.52 9.03
C ILE A 58 -3.96 7.22 10.32
N ARG A 59 -5.09 7.92 10.31
CA ARG A 59 -5.70 8.57 11.47
C ARG A 59 -7.03 7.93 11.76
#